data_AF-A0A5R8Q8G8-F1
#
_entry.id   AF-A0A5R8Q8G8-F1
#
_cell.length_a   1.000
_cell.length_b   1.000
_cell.length_c   1.000
_cell.angle_alpha   90.00
_cell.angle_beta   90.00
_cell.angle_gamma   90.00
#
_symmetry.space_group_name_H-M   'P 1'
#
loop_
_entity.id
_entity.type
_entity.pdbx_description
1 polymer ?
#
loop_
_entity_poly.entity_id
_entity_poly.type
_entity_poly.pdbx_seq_one_letter_code
_entity_poly.pdbx_strand_id
1 'polypeptide(L)'
;MTHKQKSTLNRKKRRTVLMSMWTKTKTKRYWQQRTLELEQINNKKAQATNKKNNAELELLHDDITKEIESFYSRYSTENGITKAEAYKQLSDKEMEMFNLSLEEFKALSLRENFATEAAYLRQKQILDRISIKIRITRLDMLRTQVSLKLVKRYGNIERNIEAMLRETYKDSYYWNIYGFHQTYGKMFQYAKLTDEMLDSVMQTKAFGKNYSTRIWGDDHAGRLTKKINSALNNIMAGGKNVDAMAGELSKAFNTSKSNAKRLLITETTLFADEAAQNAYKEFSVEEYENLATLDSKTSQKCRDMDNSVFPVSKREVGVNAPPFHGYCRTVTLPVVKPLVDLPEMRVMKMPGSRAKNIRSMSYNDWLKGQSIA
;
A
#
# COMPACT_ATOMS: atom_id res chain seq x y z
N MET A 1 36.33 -44.62 31.13
CA MET A 1 35.14 -43.88 31.62
C MET A 1 34.16 -44.87 32.23
N THR A 2 33.84 -44.72 33.52
CA THR A 2 32.89 -45.60 34.23
C THR A 2 31.44 -45.37 33.75
N HIS A 3 30.56 -46.35 33.90
CA HIS A 3 29.15 -46.30 33.48
C HIS A 3 28.39 -45.08 34.07
N LYS A 4 28.80 -44.63 35.27
CA LYS A 4 28.29 -43.45 35.99
C LYS A 4 28.75 -42.11 35.39
N GLN A 5 29.96 -42.06 34.82
CA GLN A 5 30.48 -40.89 34.09
C GLN A 5 29.82 -40.72 32.72
N LYS A 6 29.51 -41.83 32.01
CA LYS A 6 28.76 -41.79 30.74
C LYS A 6 27.30 -41.33 30.95
N SER A 7 26.63 -41.77 32.02
CA SER A 7 25.23 -41.37 32.29
C SER A 7 25.08 -39.90 32.71
N THR A 8 26.03 -39.37 33.48
CA THR A 8 26.07 -37.96 33.89
C THR A 8 26.44 -37.03 32.73
N LEU A 9 27.37 -37.43 31.85
CA LEU A 9 27.68 -36.71 30.62
C LEU A 9 26.48 -36.67 29.65
N ASN A 10 25.73 -37.77 29.56
CA ASN A 10 24.52 -37.86 28.73
C ASN A 10 23.36 -37.03 29.31
N ARG A 11 23.20 -36.98 30.64
CA ARG A 11 22.26 -36.08 31.33
C ARG A 11 22.62 -34.60 31.15
N LYS A 12 23.91 -34.23 31.26
CA LYS A 12 24.37 -32.85 31.01
C LYS A 12 24.14 -32.44 29.56
N LYS A 13 24.51 -33.28 28.58
CA LYS A 13 24.24 -33.03 27.15
C LYS A 13 22.75 -32.87 26.87
N ARG A 14 21.89 -33.76 27.40
CA ARG A 14 20.43 -33.63 27.26
C ARG A 14 19.89 -32.34 27.89
N ARG A 15 20.39 -31.95 29.07
CA ARG A 15 19.97 -30.72 29.76
C ARG A 15 20.41 -29.45 29.00
N THR A 16 21.60 -29.44 28.41
CA THR A 16 22.08 -28.33 27.54
C THR A 16 21.27 -28.24 26.25
N VAL A 17 20.94 -29.37 25.62
CA VAL A 17 20.08 -29.40 24.42
C VAL A 17 18.66 -28.90 24.74
N LEU A 18 18.06 -29.36 25.84
CA LEU A 18 16.74 -28.90 26.28
C LEU A 18 16.72 -27.41 26.63
N MET A 19 17.74 -26.92 27.33
CA MET A 19 17.86 -25.51 27.71
C MET A 19 18.06 -24.61 26.48
N SER A 20 18.89 -25.03 25.51
CA SER A 20 19.07 -24.31 24.24
C SER A 20 17.86 -24.35 23.31
N MET A 21 17.08 -25.44 23.29
CA MET A 21 15.79 -25.46 22.60
C MET A 21 14.76 -24.54 23.27
N TRP A 22 14.77 -24.49 24.61
CA TRP A 22 13.86 -23.67 25.39
C TRP A 22 14.14 -22.16 25.26
N THR A 23 15.42 -21.74 25.29
CA THR A 23 15.80 -20.34 25.06
C THR A 23 15.47 -19.89 23.64
N LYS A 24 15.76 -20.71 22.63
CA LYS A 24 15.33 -20.46 21.24
C LYS A 24 13.80 -20.27 21.12
N THR A 25 13.02 -21.07 21.85
CA THR A 25 11.55 -20.98 21.84
C THR A 25 11.03 -19.69 22.46
N LYS A 26 11.66 -19.20 23.54
CA LYS A 26 11.32 -17.90 24.17
C LYS A 26 11.63 -16.71 23.27
N THR A 27 12.75 -16.74 22.56
CA THR A 27 13.15 -15.70 21.61
C THR A 27 12.25 -15.62 20.41
N LYS A 28 11.96 -16.78 19.80
CA LYS A 28 10.97 -16.85 18.74
C LYS A 28 9.62 -16.31 19.22
N ARG A 29 9.21 -16.65 20.45
CA ARG A 29 7.95 -16.16 21.01
C ARG A 29 7.88 -14.64 21.10
N TYR A 30 8.94 -14.03 21.62
CA TYR A 30 9.09 -12.58 21.77
C TYR A 30 8.94 -11.89 20.42
N TRP A 31 9.76 -12.28 19.43
CA TRP A 31 9.72 -11.68 18.10
C TRP A 31 8.37 -11.87 17.42
N GLN A 32 7.74 -13.04 17.54
CA GLN A 32 6.39 -13.26 17.01
C GLN A 32 5.36 -12.29 17.57
N GLN A 33 5.30 -12.09 18.88
CA GLN A 33 4.32 -11.17 19.48
C GLN A 33 4.59 -9.73 19.05
N ARG A 34 5.86 -9.33 19.17
CA ARG A 34 6.31 -7.98 18.84
C ARG A 34 5.96 -7.70 17.36
N THR A 35 6.37 -8.55 16.43
CA THR A 35 6.20 -8.27 14.99
C THR A 35 4.72 -8.23 14.59
N LEU A 36 3.86 -9.04 15.23
CA LEU A 36 2.41 -8.95 15.05
C LEU A 36 1.81 -7.64 15.58
N GLU A 37 2.30 -7.10 16.70
CA GLU A 37 1.90 -5.78 17.19
C GLU A 37 2.29 -4.67 16.20
N LEU A 38 3.50 -4.73 15.63
CA LEU A 38 3.96 -3.79 14.61
C LEU A 38 3.13 -3.89 13.32
N GLU A 39 2.80 -5.10 12.85
CA GLU A 39 1.90 -5.29 11.71
C GLU A 39 0.55 -4.61 11.95
N GLN A 40 -0.04 -4.77 13.12
CA GLN A 40 -1.33 -4.15 13.46
C GLN A 40 -1.24 -2.62 13.49
N ILE A 41 -0.15 -2.05 14.02
CA ILE A 41 0.10 -0.60 14.01
C ILE A 41 0.19 -0.10 12.56
N ASN A 42 1.02 -0.75 11.75
CA ASN A 42 1.21 -0.41 10.34
C ASN A 42 -0.10 -0.55 9.53
N ASN A 43 -0.89 -1.59 9.79
CA ASN A 43 -2.18 -1.81 9.16
C ASN A 43 -3.22 -0.74 9.56
N LYS A 44 -3.24 -0.30 10.83
CA LYS A 44 -4.09 0.83 11.26
C LYS A 44 -3.70 2.12 10.55
N LYS A 45 -2.40 2.41 10.46
CA LYS A 45 -1.87 3.56 9.72
C LYS A 45 -2.29 3.48 8.25
N ALA A 46 -2.17 2.29 7.66
CA ALA A 46 -2.62 2.03 6.30
C ALA A 46 -4.11 2.32 6.10
N GLN A 47 -4.97 1.85 7.00
CA GLN A 47 -6.41 2.09 6.94
C GLN A 47 -6.77 3.57 7.08
N ALA A 48 -6.09 4.30 7.95
CA ALA A 48 -6.29 5.74 8.11
C ALA A 48 -5.91 6.51 6.84
N THR A 49 -4.77 6.20 6.22
CA THR A 49 -4.36 6.79 4.94
C THR A 49 -5.30 6.41 3.81
N ASN A 50 -5.79 5.16 3.78
CA ASN A 50 -6.79 4.73 2.80
C ASN A 50 -8.10 5.53 2.92
N LYS A 51 -8.53 5.89 4.13
CA LYS A 51 -9.70 6.77 4.33
C LYS A 51 -9.47 8.15 3.71
N LYS A 52 -8.29 8.75 3.90
CA LYS A 52 -7.92 10.03 3.28
C LYS A 52 -7.91 9.94 1.75
N ASN A 53 -7.32 8.88 1.20
CA ASN A 53 -7.24 8.68 -0.25
C ASN A 53 -8.62 8.40 -0.88
N ASN A 54 -9.51 7.70 -0.18
CA ASN A 54 -10.89 7.53 -0.61
C ASN A 54 -11.63 8.87 -0.68
N ALA A 55 -11.40 9.78 0.28
CA ALA A 55 -11.98 11.12 0.24
C ALA A 55 -11.47 11.93 -0.97
N GLU A 56 -10.18 11.84 -1.31
CA GLU A 56 -9.66 12.47 -2.54
C GLU A 56 -10.31 11.90 -3.83
N LEU A 57 -10.57 10.59 -3.86
CA LEU A 57 -11.26 9.95 -4.98
C LEU A 57 -12.75 10.34 -5.06
N GLU A 58 -13.41 10.57 -3.92
CA GLU A 58 -14.78 11.08 -3.85
C GLU A 58 -14.86 12.51 -4.35
N LEU A 59 -13.94 13.37 -3.89
CA LEU A 59 -13.83 14.74 -4.40
C LEU A 59 -13.54 14.75 -5.91
N LEU A 60 -12.67 13.86 -6.40
CA LEU A 60 -12.41 13.74 -7.84
C LEU A 60 -13.66 13.35 -8.62
N HIS A 61 -14.45 12.39 -8.11
CA HIS A 61 -15.70 11.97 -8.72
C HIS A 61 -16.68 13.16 -8.84
N ASP A 62 -16.85 13.90 -7.76
CA ASP A 62 -17.76 15.04 -7.71
C ASP A 62 -17.27 16.19 -8.60
N ASP A 63 -15.97 16.46 -8.59
CA ASP A 63 -15.34 17.49 -9.43
C ASP A 63 -15.51 17.17 -10.93
N ILE A 64 -15.41 15.90 -11.33
CA ILE A 64 -15.62 15.46 -12.72
C ILE A 64 -17.10 15.53 -13.10
N THR A 65 -17.98 15.08 -12.21
CA THR A 65 -19.44 15.11 -12.46
C THR A 65 -19.91 16.54 -12.67
N LYS A 66 -19.51 17.46 -11.78
CA LYS A 66 -19.81 18.90 -11.91
C LYS A 66 -19.24 19.53 -13.17
N GLU A 67 -18.02 19.14 -13.58
CA GLU A 67 -17.42 19.67 -14.82
C GLU A 67 -18.21 19.25 -16.05
N ILE A 68 -18.64 18.00 -16.09
CA ILE A 68 -19.46 17.47 -17.18
C ILE A 68 -20.85 18.15 -17.18
N GLU A 69 -21.51 18.26 -16.03
CA GLU A 69 -22.80 18.94 -15.92
C GLU A 69 -22.72 20.42 -16.32
N SER A 70 -21.67 21.13 -15.89
CA SER A 70 -21.40 22.53 -16.26
C SER A 70 -21.17 22.67 -17.77
N PHE A 71 -20.43 21.74 -18.36
CA PHE A 71 -20.21 21.68 -19.80
C PHE A 71 -21.53 21.58 -20.57
N TYR A 72 -22.37 20.58 -20.27
CA TYR A 72 -23.66 20.40 -20.94
C TYR A 72 -24.66 21.53 -20.65
N SER A 73 -24.62 22.12 -19.45
CA SER A 73 -25.46 23.27 -19.11
C SER A 73 -25.11 24.49 -19.94
N ARG A 74 -23.81 24.82 -20.07
CA ARG A 74 -23.34 25.91 -20.95
C ARG A 74 -23.74 25.66 -22.41
N TYR A 75 -23.52 24.44 -22.89
CA TYR A 75 -23.90 24.05 -24.26
C TYR A 75 -25.40 24.23 -24.53
N SER A 76 -26.25 23.78 -23.60
CA SER A 76 -27.69 23.92 -23.68
C SER A 76 -28.12 25.39 -23.75
N THR A 77 -27.58 26.24 -22.87
CA THR A 77 -27.89 27.68 -22.85
C THR A 77 -27.42 28.40 -24.12
N GLU A 78 -26.19 28.14 -24.58
CA GLU A 78 -25.60 28.79 -25.76
C GLU A 78 -26.34 28.46 -27.07
N ASN A 79 -26.91 27.26 -27.17
CA ASN A 79 -27.63 26.81 -28.37
C ASN A 79 -29.16 26.92 -28.24
N GLY A 80 -29.68 27.40 -27.10
CA GLY A 80 -31.13 27.51 -26.88
C GLY A 80 -31.88 26.17 -26.87
N ILE A 81 -31.18 25.07 -26.61
CA ILE A 81 -31.72 23.71 -26.59
C ILE A 81 -31.86 23.22 -25.15
N THR A 82 -32.69 22.21 -24.91
CA THR A 82 -32.77 21.56 -23.60
C THR A 82 -31.50 20.77 -23.30
N LYS A 83 -31.23 20.49 -22.01
CA LYS A 83 -30.11 19.60 -21.63
C LYS A 83 -30.24 18.22 -22.28
N ALA A 84 -31.45 17.68 -22.38
CA ALA A 84 -31.68 16.38 -23.03
C ALA A 84 -31.34 16.40 -24.52
N GLU A 85 -31.58 17.51 -25.21
CA GLU A 85 -31.17 17.72 -26.60
C GLU A 85 -29.66 17.94 -26.72
N ALA A 86 -29.05 18.69 -25.79
CA ALA A 86 -27.60 18.84 -25.70
C ALA A 86 -26.89 17.47 -25.63
N TYR A 87 -27.43 16.53 -24.85
CA TYR A 87 -26.91 15.16 -24.78
C TYR A 87 -27.08 14.34 -26.08
N LYS A 88 -28.00 14.71 -26.97
CA LYS A 88 -28.29 14.01 -28.24
C LYS A 88 -27.60 14.63 -29.46
N GLN A 89 -27.41 15.96 -29.46
CA GLN A 89 -26.90 16.71 -30.62
C GLN A 89 -25.38 16.78 -30.72
N LEU A 90 -24.65 16.47 -29.63
CA LEU A 90 -23.17 16.46 -29.59
C LEU A 90 -22.55 15.36 -30.47
N SER A 91 -22.75 15.47 -31.79
CA SER A 91 -22.08 14.72 -32.84
C SER A 91 -21.05 15.60 -33.54
N ASP A 92 -20.10 14.98 -34.25
CA ASP A 92 -18.78 15.49 -34.65
C ASP A 92 -18.71 16.87 -35.36
N LYS A 93 -19.83 17.44 -35.80
CA LYS A 93 -19.89 18.72 -36.55
C LYS A 93 -20.06 19.99 -35.72
N GLU A 94 -20.43 19.92 -34.44
CA GLU A 94 -20.68 21.12 -33.61
C GLU A 94 -19.51 21.50 -32.68
N MET A 95 -18.37 20.81 -32.80
CA MET A 95 -17.14 21.07 -32.02
C MET A 95 -16.34 22.30 -32.49
N GLU A 96 -16.90 23.14 -33.36
CA GLU A 96 -16.11 24.06 -34.18
C GLU A 96 -15.86 25.46 -33.60
N MET A 97 -16.73 26.06 -32.77
CA MET A 97 -16.48 27.45 -32.33
C MET A 97 -16.53 27.61 -30.82
N PHE A 98 -15.35 27.86 -30.26
CA PHE A 98 -15.16 28.38 -28.93
C PHE A 98 -14.29 29.64 -29.07
N ASN A 99 -14.80 30.80 -28.67
CA ASN A 99 -14.10 32.09 -28.75
C ASN A 99 -13.03 32.27 -27.65
N LEU A 100 -12.62 31.20 -26.97
CA LEU A 100 -11.55 31.26 -25.99
C LEU A 100 -10.23 30.95 -26.67
N SER A 101 -9.30 31.90 -26.59
CA SER A 101 -7.94 31.68 -27.06
C SER A 101 -7.24 30.59 -26.26
N LEU A 102 -6.25 29.94 -26.87
CA LEU A 102 -5.38 28.97 -26.21
C LEU A 102 -4.73 29.56 -24.94
N GLU A 103 -4.38 30.85 -24.96
CA GLU A 103 -3.75 31.54 -23.83
C GLU A 103 -4.73 31.76 -22.67
N GLU A 104 -5.97 32.16 -22.94
CA GLU A 104 -7.02 32.23 -21.92
C GLU A 104 -7.31 30.85 -21.31
N PHE A 105 -7.29 29.79 -22.12
CA PHE A 105 -7.47 28.43 -21.63
C PHE A 105 -6.33 27.95 -20.72
N LYS A 106 -5.08 28.26 -21.09
CA LYS A 106 -3.90 27.99 -20.23
C LYS A 106 -4.00 28.75 -18.91
N ALA A 107 -4.36 30.03 -18.94
CA ALA A 107 -4.51 30.84 -17.74
C ALA A 107 -5.58 30.29 -16.77
N LEU A 108 -6.69 29.77 -17.29
CA LEU A 108 -7.71 29.06 -16.50
C LEU A 108 -7.18 27.74 -15.90
N SER A 109 -6.29 27.06 -16.62
CA SER A 109 -5.73 25.75 -16.27
C SER A 109 -4.55 25.81 -15.31
N LEU A 110 -3.96 26.99 -15.11
CA LEU A 110 -2.85 27.25 -14.18
C LEU A 110 -3.33 27.57 -12.75
N ARG A 111 -4.64 27.60 -12.50
CA ARG A 111 -5.22 27.95 -11.18
C ARG A 111 -5.09 26.86 -10.12
N GLU A 112 -4.60 25.68 -10.50
CA GLU A 112 -4.51 24.52 -9.61
C GLU A 112 -3.14 24.47 -8.91
N ASN A 113 -3.15 24.35 -7.57
CA ASN A 113 -1.94 24.05 -6.80
C ASN A 113 -1.72 22.53 -6.75
N PHE A 114 -0.54 22.07 -7.17
CA PHE A 114 -0.19 20.65 -7.21
C PHE A 114 0.61 20.20 -6.00
N ALA A 115 0.32 18.98 -5.58
CA ALA A 115 0.81 18.49 -4.30
C ALA A 115 2.22 17.92 -4.32
N THR A 116 2.66 17.47 -5.48
CA THR A 116 3.97 16.84 -5.72
C THR A 116 4.56 17.40 -7.00
N GLU A 117 5.89 17.43 -7.10
CA GLU A 117 6.60 17.82 -8.33
C GLU A 117 6.16 16.94 -9.50
N ALA A 118 5.99 15.64 -9.26
CA ALA A 118 5.52 14.71 -10.27
C ALA A 118 4.11 15.06 -10.79
N ALA A 119 3.22 15.58 -9.94
CA ALA A 119 1.90 16.06 -10.36
C ALA A 119 2.01 17.38 -11.16
N TYR A 120 2.88 18.31 -10.73
CA TYR A 120 3.16 19.54 -11.46
C TYR A 120 3.71 19.26 -12.88
N LEU A 121 4.69 18.38 -13.02
CA LEU A 121 5.24 18.00 -14.33
C LEU A 121 4.18 17.37 -15.25
N ARG A 122 3.24 16.59 -14.68
CA ARG A 122 2.14 16.01 -15.45
C ARG A 122 1.14 17.05 -15.91
N GLN A 123 0.83 18.06 -15.08
CA GLN A 123 0.05 19.21 -15.53
C GLN A 123 0.74 19.86 -16.72
N LYS A 124 2.04 20.19 -16.60
CA LYS A 124 2.80 20.83 -17.67
C LYS A 124 2.70 20.03 -18.98
N GLN A 125 2.92 18.72 -18.92
CA GLN A 125 2.78 17.83 -20.08
C GLN A 125 1.37 17.84 -20.70
N ILE A 126 0.32 17.94 -19.89
CA ILE A 126 -1.06 18.05 -20.40
C ILE A 126 -1.23 19.38 -21.15
N LEU A 127 -0.76 20.49 -20.57
CA LEU A 127 -0.88 21.82 -21.17
C LEU A 127 -0.04 21.96 -22.44
N ASP A 128 1.17 21.40 -22.46
CA ASP A 128 2.05 21.39 -23.62
C ASP A 128 1.37 20.68 -24.81
N ARG A 129 0.73 19.53 -24.58
CA ARG A 129 0.00 18.77 -25.63
C ARG A 129 -1.19 19.52 -26.22
N ILE A 130 -1.80 20.42 -25.44
CA ILE A 130 -2.92 21.23 -25.91
C ILE A 130 -2.41 22.47 -26.64
N SER A 131 -1.28 23.01 -26.19
CA SER A 131 -0.68 24.20 -26.80
C SER A 131 -0.20 24.02 -28.23
N ILE A 132 0.10 22.79 -28.63
CA ILE A 132 0.49 22.48 -30.01
C ILE A 132 -0.70 22.38 -30.97
N LYS A 133 -1.94 22.39 -30.46
CA LYS A 133 -3.13 22.28 -31.30
C LYS A 133 -3.43 23.61 -31.98
N ILE A 134 -3.61 23.57 -33.31
CA ILE A 134 -4.06 24.72 -34.11
C ILE A 134 -5.48 25.15 -33.70
N ARG A 135 -6.34 24.18 -33.37
CA ARG A 135 -7.72 24.40 -32.92
C ARG A 135 -8.05 23.50 -31.74
N ILE A 136 -8.64 24.06 -30.70
CA ILE A 136 -9.10 23.33 -29.51
C ILE A 136 -10.61 23.15 -29.61
N THR A 137 -11.06 21.91 -29.46
CA THR A 137 -12.50 21.61 -29.41
C THR A 137 -13.03 21.76 -27.98
N ARG A 138 -14.35 21.98 -27.84
CA ARG A 138 -15.06 21.93 -26.55
C ARG A 138 -14.76 20.63 -25.77
N LEU A 139 -14.66 19.51 -26.48
CA LEU A 139 -14.28 18.22 -25.91
C LEU A 139 -12.84 18.19 -25.40
N ASP A 140 -11.90 18.78 -26.14
CA ASP A 140 -10.52 18.87 -25.70
C ASP A 140 -10.42 19.65 -24.39
N MET A 141 -11.18 20.74 -24.25
CA MET A 141 -11.23 21.48 -22.99
C MET A 141 -11.77 20.63 -21.85
N LEU A 142 -12.90 19.94 -22.04
CA LEU A 142 -13.49 19.08 -21.02
C LEU A 142 -12.52 17.97 -20.60
N ARG A 143 -11.93 17.25 -21.56
CA ARG A 143 -10.93 16.20 -21.29
C ARG A 143 -9.73 16.74 -20.54
N THR A 144 -9.30 17.96 -20.86
CA THR A 144 -8.19 18.61 -20.18
C THR A 144 -8.54 18.93 -18.75
N GLN A 145 -9.66 19.60 -18.50
CA GLN A 145 -10.10 19.97 -17.16
C GLN A 145 -10.27 18.73 -16.27
N VAL A 146 -10.86 17.67 -16.82
CA VAL A 146 -10.95 16.35 -16.16
C VAL A 146 -9.55 15.79 -15.85
N SER A 147 -8.61 15.85 -16.80
CA SER A 147 -7.24 15.36 -16.61
C SER A 147 -6.48 16.16 -15.55
N LEU A 148 -6.66 17.48 -15.49
CA LEU A 148 -6.04 18.36 -14.49
C LEU A 148 -6.55 18.05 -13.07
N LYS A 149 -7.87 17.89 -12.92
CA LYS A 149 -8.49 17.47 -11.65
C LYS A 149 -7.95 16.11 -11.20
N LEU A 150 -7.83 15.17 -12.14
CA LEU A 150 -7.25 13.84 -11.87
C LEU A 150 -5.81 13.96 -11.38
N VAL A 151 -4.95 14.71 -12.08
CA VAL A 151 -3.55 14.91 -11.68
C VAL A 151 -3.44 15.57 -10.30
N LYS A 152 -4.26 16.58 -10.01
CA LYS A 152 -4.29 17.20 -8.68
C LYS A 152 -4.59 16.20 -7.57
N ARG A 153 -5.66 15.42 -7.74
CA ARG A 153 -6.14 14.46 -6.72
C ARG A 153 -5.19 13.28 -6.56
N TYR A 154 -4.61 12.77 -7.65
CA TYR A 154 -3.58 11.73 -7.57
C TYR A 154 -2.26 12.24 -6.99
N GLY A 155 -1.92 13.52 -7.15
CA GLY A 155 -0.81 14.15 -6.42
C GLY A 155 -1.03 14.15 -4.91
N ASN A 156 -2.25 14.46 -4.44
CA ASN A 156 -2.59 14.37 -3.01
C ASN A 156 -2.49 12.92 -2.50
N ILE A 157 -2.99 11.96 -3.28
CA ILE A 157 -2.92 10.52 -2.95
C ILE A 157 -1.46 10.05 -2.85
N GLU A 158 -0.61 10.46 -3.79
CA GLU A 158 0.83 10.16 -3.77
C GLU A 158 1.50 10.73 -2.53
N ARG A 159 1.28 12.00 -2.21
CA ARG A 159 1.81 12.64 -0.99
C ARG A 159 1.37 11.89 0.27
N ASN A 160 0.09 11.52 0.38
CA ASN A 160 -0.45 10.79 1.52
C ASN A 160 0.22 9.41 1.67
N ILE A 161 0.41 8.69 0.55
CA ILE A 161 1.07 7.39 0.54
C ILE A 161 2.54 7.53 0.93
N GLU A 162 3.27 8.47 0.32
CA GLU A 162 4.68 8.68 0.61
C GLU A 162 4.93 9.03 2.08
N ALA A 163 4.17 9.98 2.64
CA ALA A 163 4.27 10.34 4.05
C ALA A 163 4.07 9.11 4.96
N MET A 164 3.05 8.30 4.66
CA MET A 164 2.77 7.07 5.40
C MET A 164 3.89 6.02 5.25
N LEU A 165 4.46 5.85 4.05
CA LEU A 165 5.54 4.87 3.81
C LEU A 165 6.83 5.29 4.50
N ARG A 166 7.20 6.58 4.47
CA ARG A 166 8.33 7.13 5.24
C ARG A 166 8.16 6.87 6.72
N GLU A 167 6.98 7.13 7.27
CA GLU A 167 6.67 6.87 8.69
C GLU A 167 6.71 5.37 9.01
N THR A 168 6.13 4.52 8.16
CA THR A 168 6.13 3.06 8.31
C THR A 168 7.56 2.51 8.35
N TYR A 169 8.42 2.97 7.45
CA TYR A 169 9.81 2.55 7.39
C TYR A 169 10.58 3.00 8.64
N LYS A 170 10.47 4.29 9.02
CA LYS A 170 11.11 4.84 10.23
C LYS A 170 10.72 4.06 11.49
N ASP A 171 9.41 3.90 11.71
CA ASP A 171 8.89 3.21 12.88
C ASP A 171 9.36 1.76 12.88
N SER A 172 9.24 1.05 11.76
CA SER A 172 9.61 -0.35 11.66
C SER A 172 11.13 -0.56 11.86
N TYR A 173 11.96 0.34 11.35
CA TYR A 173 13.42 0.27 11.52
C TYR A 173 13.78 0.40 13.00
N TYR A 174 13.42 1.52 13.64
CA TYR A 174 13.77 1.75 15.05
C TYR A 174 13.10 0.75 15.99
N TRP A 175 11.90 0.29 15.65
CA TRP A 175 11.23 -0.75 16.40
C TRP A 175 12.02 -2.07 16.36
N ASN A 176 12.64 -2.43 15.23
CA ASN A 176 13.48 -3.62 15.14
C ASN A 176 14.81 -3.43 15.88
N ILE A 177 15.45 -2.26 15.76
CA ILE A 177 16.66 -1.90 16.54
C ILE A 177 16.42 -2.09 18.04
N TYR A 178 15.31 -1.53 18.56
CA TYR A 178 14.92 -1.71 19.96
C TYR A 178 14.69 -3.19 20.31
N GLY A 179 14.05 -3.95 19.41
CA GLY A 179 13.84 -5.38 19.59
C GLY A 179 15.15 -6.16 19.75
N PHE A 180 16.20 -5.78 19.00
CA PHE A 180 17.52 -6.37 19.12
C PHE A 180 18.22 -5.98 20.42
N HIS A 181 18.17 -4.71 20.83
CA HIS A 181 18.72 -4.28 22.13
C HIS A 181 18.12 -5.08 23.28
N GLN A 182 16.80 -5.30 23.25
CA GLN A 182 16.10 -6.12 24.24
C GLN A 182 16.47 -7.61 24.15
N THR A 183 16.65 -8.15 22.94
CA THR A 183 17.04 -9.56 22.74
C THR A 183 18.45 -9.85 23.25
N TYR A 184 19.37 -8.91 23.09
CA TYR A 184 20.78 -9.07 23.44
C TYR A 184 21.15 -8.49 24.81
N GLY A 185 20.27 -7.69 25.44
CA GLY A 185 20.51 -7.07 26.74
C GLY A 185 21.62 -6.02 26.74
N LYS A 186 21.98 -5.48 25.57
CA LYS A 186 23.03 -4.46 25.39
C LYS A 186 22.67 -3.52 24.26
N MET A 187 23.09 -2.27 24.43
CA MET A 187 22.99 -1.23 23.40
C MET A 187 24.10 -1.42 22.36
N PHE A 188 23.71 -1.49 21.09
CA PHE A 188 24.62 -1.51 19.95
C PHE A 188 24.54 -0.17 19.23
N GLN A 189 25.63 0.24 18.58
CA GLN A 189 25.60 1.35 17.63
C GLN A 189 24.81 0.93 16.38
N TYR A 190 24.05 1.85 15.82
CA TYR A 190 23.25 1.65 14.61
C TYR A 190 23.22 2.96 13.82
N ALA A 191 22.97 2.89 12.50
CA ALA A 191 22.86 4.08 11.66
C ALA A 191 21.59 4.89 12.00
N LYS A 192 21.75 6.21 12.14
CA LYS A 192 20.59 7.11 12.18
C LYS A 192 20.05 7.28 10.77
N LEU A 193 18.73 7.23 10.63
CA LEU A 193 18.08 7.45 9.33
C LEU A 193 18.24 8.92 8.91
N THR A 194 18.90 9.15 7.78
CA THR A 194 18.94 10.46 7.10
C THR A 194 17.86 10.56 6.04
N ASP A 195 17.60 11.77 5.54
CA ASP A 195 16.60 11.97 4.49
C ASP A 195 17.04 11.32 3.16
N GLU A 196 18.34 11.32 2.85
CA GLU A 196 18.88 10.64 1.67
C GLU A 196 18.66 9.12 1.73
N MET A 197 18.82 8.52 2.90
CA MET A 197 18.52 7.10 3.11
C MET A 197 17.04 6.81 2.88
N LEU A 198 16.16 7.68 3.36
CA LEU A 198 14.71 7.52 3.17
C LEU A 198 14.32 7.69 1.71
N ASP A 199 14.90 8.66 1.01
CA ASP A 199 14.66 8.89 -0.42
C ASP A 199 15.11 7.69 -1.27
N SER A 200 16.25 7.09 -0.92
CA SER A 200 16.72 5.85 -1.53
C SER A 200 15.72 4.70 -1.32
N VAL A 201 15.25 4.52 -0.07
CA VAL A 201 14.28 3.48 0.29
C VAL A 201 12.92 3.71 -0.40
N MET A 202 12.51 4.95 -0.66
CA MET A 202 11.28 5.24 -1.42
C MET A 202 11.31 4.68 -2.86
N GLN A 203 12.49 4.30 -3.37
CA GLN A 203 12.62 3.63 -4.67
C GLN A 203 12.44 2.10 -4.62
N THR A 204 12.19 1.53 -3.43
CA THR A 204 11.94 0.09 -3.27
C THR A 204 10.78 -0.36 -4.14
N LYS A 205 10.95 -1.52 -4.79
CA LYS A 205 9.99 -2.05 -5.77
C LYS A 205 9.25 -3.26 -5.21
N ALA A 206 7.93 -3.26 -5.35
CA ALA A 206 7.11 -4.46 -5.30
C ALA A 206 6.75 -4.87 -6.74
N PHE A 207 6.99 -6.13 -7.10
CA PHE A 207 6.61 -6.67 -8.42
C PHE A 207 7.16 -5.83 -9.59
N GLY A 208 8.41 -5.35 -9.47
CA GLY A 208 9.11 -4.61 -10.53
C GLY A 208 8.85 -3.11 -10.61
N LYS A 209 7.93 -2.54 -9.81
CA LYS A 209 7.61 -1.09 -9.80
C LYS A 209 7.63 -0.52 -8.38
N ASN A 210 8.06 0.73 -8.23
CA ASN A 210 7.90 1.48 -6.97
C ASN A 210 6.46 2.01 -6.83
N TYR A 211 6.09 2.48 -5.63
CA TYR A 211 4.73 2.94 -5.35
C TYR A 211 4.28 4.06 -6.31
N SER A 212 5.12 5.07 -6.57
CA SER A 212 4.79 6.21 -7.44
C SER A 212 4.49 5.75 -8.88
N THR A 213 5.32 4.86 -9.43
CA THR A 213 5.10 4.28 -10.77
C THR A 213 3.79 3.49 -10.84
N ARG A 214 3.40 2.80 -9.77
CA ARG A 214 2.10 2.10 -9.71
C ARG A 214 0.94 3.08 -9.65
N ILE A 215 1.05 4.16 -8.86
CA ILE A 215 0.03 5.21 -8.77
C ILE A 215 -0.20 5.86 -10.14
N TRP A 216 0.86 6.24 -10.83
CA TRP A 216 0.77 7.03 -12.05
C TRP A 216 0.71 6.21 -13.34
N GLY A 217 1.20 4.98 -13.31
CA GLY A 217 1.17 4.07 -14.45
C GLY A 217 -0.23 3.53 -14.76
N ASP A 218 -0.26 2.48 -15.57
CA ASP A 218 -1.50 1.82 -16.01
C ASP A 218 -2.31 1.12 -14.90
N ASP A 219 -1.77 1.06 -13.68
CA ASP A 219 -2.37 0.30 -12.58
C ASP A 219 -3.46 1.10 -11.85
N HIS A 220 -3.30 2.43 -11.76
CA HIS A 220 -4.21 3.30 -11.01
C HIS A 220 -4.66 4.52 -11.83
N ALA A 221 -3.91 5.63 -11.80
CA ALA A 221 -4.28 6.87 -12.48
C ALA A 221 -4.54 6.63 -13.98
N GLY A 222 -3.63 5.95 -14.67
CA GLY A 222 -3.80 5.62 -16.09
C GLY A 222 -5.05 4.79 -16.39
N ARG A 223 -5.40 3.83 -15.51
CA ARG A 223 -6.61 3.02 -15.66
C ARG A 223 -7.87 3.85 -15.49
N LEU A 224 -7.91 4.71 -14.46
CA LEU A 224 -9.06 5.58 -14.22
C LEU A 224 -9.22 6.58 -15.37
N THR A 225 -8.13 7.18 -15.85
CA THR A 225 -8.14 8.06 -17.03
C THR A 225 -8.72 7.36 -18.25
N LYS A 226 -8.28 6.12 -18.55
CA LYS A 226 -8.83 5.34 -19.68
C LYS A 226 -10.33 5.13 -19.51
N LYS A 227 -10.81 4.76 -18.31
CA LYS A 227 -12.23 4.55 -18.03
C LYS A 227 -13.05 5.83 -18.15
N ILE A 228 -12.56 6.95 -17.63
CA ILE A 228 -13.24 8.26 -17.77
C ILE A 228 -13.30 8.67 -19.24
N ASN A 229 -12.20 8.54 -19.98
CA ASN A 229 -12.17 8.87 -21.41
C ASN A 229 -13.13 7.99 -22.22
N SER A 230 -13.19 6.69 -21.92
CA SER A 230 -14.18 5.79 -22.55
C SER A 230 -15.62 6.21 -22.22
N ALA A 231 -15.91 6.58 -20.97
CA ALA A 231 -17.24 7.07 -20.59
C ALA A 231 -17.58 8.36 -21.34
N LEU A 232 -16.66 9.34 -21.40
CA LEU A 232 -16.81 10.58 -22.16
C LEU A 232 -17.07 10.31 -23.66
N ASN A 233 -16.33 9.38 -24.26
CA ASN A 233 -16.48 9.01 -25.68
C ASN A 233 -17.84 8.38 -25.97
N ASN A 234 -18.29 7.47 -25.10
CA ASN A 234 -19.58 6.79 -25.26
C ASN A 234 -20.77 7.75 -25.20
N ILE A 235 -20.66 8.85 -24.43
CA ILE A 235 -21.72 9.86 -24.37
C ILE A 235 -21.84 10.57 -25.71
N MET A 236 -20.71 11.02 -26.27
CA MET A 236 -20.71 11.76 -27.54
C MET A 236 -21.14 10.89 -28.72
N ALA A 237 -20.74 9.61 -28.73
CA ALA A 237 -21.00 8.74 -29.87
C ALA A 237 -22.45 8.19 -29.94
N GLY A 238 -23.22 8.24 -28.86
CA GLY A 238 -24.43 7.40 -28.77
C GLY A 238 -25.60 7.91 -27.93
N GLY A 239 -25.57 9.15 -27.43
CA GLY A 239 -26.71 9.74 -26.71
C GLY A 239 -27.13 8.97 -25.46
N LYS A 240 -26.22 8.21 -24.83
CA LYS A 240 -26.50 7.53 -23.55
C LYS A 240 -26.98 8.56 -22.52
N ASN A 241 -28.04 8.23 -21.76
CA ASN A 241 -28.56 9.14 -20.74
C ASN A 241 -27.52 9.37 -19.61
N VAL A 242 -27.65 10.49 -18.91
CA VAL A 242 -26.76 10.92 -17.82
C VAL A 242 -26.63 9.89 -16.71
N ASP A 243 -27.71 9.15 -16.42
CA ASP A 243 -27.73 8.15 -15.36
C ASP A 243 -26.81 6.96 -15.68
N ALA A 244 -26.78 6.52 -16.94
CA ALA A 244 -25.88 5.46 -17.39
C ALA A 244 -24.40 5.86 -17.23
N MET A 245 -24.07 7.12 -17.54
CA MET A 245 -22.74 7.69 -17.32
C MET A 245 -22.39 7.74 -15.83
N ALA A 246 -23.29 8.28 -15.00
CA ALA A 246 -23.09 8.36 -13.55
C ALA A 246 -22.82 6.97 -12.96
N GLY A 247 -23.52 5.94 -13.46
CA GLY A 247 -23.28 4.54 -13.13
C GLY A 247 -21.92 4.01 -13.57
N GLU A 248 -21.49 4.29 -14.82
CA GLU A 248 -20.17 3.88 -15.33
C GLU A 248 -19.01 4.55 -14.55
N LEU A 249 -19.12 5.86 -14.28
CA LEU A 249 -18.16 6.59 -13.46
C LEU A 249 -18.13 6.03 -12.04
N SER A 250 -19.27 5.89 -11.37
CA SER A 250 -19.35 5.32 -10.02
C SER A 250 -18.65 3.96 -9.92
N LYS A 251 -18.86 3.08 -10.91
CA LYS A 251 -18.17 1.78 -10.98
C LYS A 251 -16.65 1.93 -11.14
N ALA A 252 -16.19 2.85 -11.99
CA ALA A 252 -14.77 3.12 -12.18
C ALA A 252 -14.12 3.64 -10.89
N PHE A 253 -14.76 4.56 -10.17
CA PHE A 253 -14.28 5.10 -8.90
C PHE A 253 -14.26 4.06 -7.79
N ASN A 254 -15.30 3.23 -7.66
CA ASN A 254 -15.31 2.12 -6.69
C ASN A 254 -14.17 1.12 -6.96
N THR A 255 -13.88 0.84 -8.23
CA THR A 255 -12.73 0.02 -8.61
C THR A 255 -11.41 0.70 -8.21
N SER A 256 -11.27 2.01 -8.44
CA SER A 256 -10.09 2.78 -8.03
C SER A 256 -9.89 2.80 -6.51
N LYS A 257 -10.96 2.93 -5.71
CA LYS A 257 -10.90 2.84 -4.24
C LYS A 257 -10.40 1.47 -3.78
N SER A 258 -10.92 0.38 -4.37
CA SER A 258 -10.46 -0.99 -4.07
C SER A 258 -8.97 -1.18 -4.44
N ASN A 259 -8.57 -0.69 -5.62
CA ASN A 259 -7.17 -0.75 -6.04
C ASN A 259 -6.26 0.05 -5.11
N ALA A 260 -6.65 1.27 -4.72
CA ALA A 260 -5.89 2.11 -3.79
C ALA A 260 -5.64 1.40 -2.46
N LYS A 261 -6.66 0.76 -1.89
CA LYS A 261 -6.52 -0.05 -0.66
C LYS A 261 -5.53 -1.20 -0.84
N ARG A 262 -5.60 -1.91 -1.96
CA ARG A 262 -4.68 -3.00 -2.29
C ARG A 262 -3.24 -2.52 -2.36
N LEU A 263 -2.98 -1.44 -3.10
CA LEU A 263 -1.66 -0.84 -3.23
C LEU A 263 -1.12 -0.50 -1.84
N LEU A 264 -1.92 0.22 -1.06
CA LEU A 264 -1.48 0.78 0.20
C LEU A 264 -1.10 -0.31 1.21
N ILE A 265 -1.90 -1.37 1.37
CA ILE A 265 -1.53 -2.51 2.22
C ILE A 265 -0.25 -3.20 1.71
N THR A 266 -0.14 -3.38 0.39
CA THR A 266 1.02 -4.04 -0.22
C THR A 266 2.32 -3.26 0.01
N GLU A 267 2.29 -1.94 -0.21
CA GLU A 267 3.44 -1.07 0.00
C GLU A 267 3.77 -0.95 1.50
N THR A 268 2.76 -0.87 2.39
CA THR A 268 3.02 -0.89 3.84
C THR A 268 3.78 -2.15 4.26
N THR A 269 3.39 -3.33 3.75
CA THR A 269 4.11 -4.59 4.03
C THR A 269 5.52 -4.58 3.45
N LEU A 270 5.69 -4.09 2.21
CA LEU A 270 7.02 -3.98 1.58
C LEU A 270 7.97 -3.12 2.42
N PHE A 271 7.55 -1.93 2.80
CA PHE A 271 8.41 -0.98 3.51
C PHE A 271 8.67 -1.41 4.96
N ALA A 272 7.71 -2.08 5.61
CA ALA A 272 7.94 -2.68 6.93
C ALA A 272 8.97 -3.82 6.87
N ASP A 273 8.90 -4.68 5.84
CA ASP A 273 9.88 -5.75 5.63
C ASP A 273 11.25 -5.18 5.24
N GLU A 274 11.32 -4.18 4.35
CA GLU A 274 12.58 -3.52 3.99
C GLU A 274 13.28 -2.93 5.22
N ALA A 275 12.51 -2.28 6.10
CA ALA A 275 13.01 -1.74 7.37
C ALA A 275 13.53 -2.83 8.31
N ALA A 276 12.79 -3.94 8.43
CA ALA A 276 13.20 -5.08 9.23
C ALA A 276 14.52 -5.68 8.71
N GLN A 277 14.63 -5.86 7.40
CA GLN A 277 15.79 -6.47 6.75
C GLN A 277 17.04 -5.58 6.83
N ASN A 278 16.88 -4.26 6.78
CA ASN A 278 17.98 -3.35 7.04
C ASN A 278 18.42 -3.41 8.51
N ALA A 279 17.49 -3.50 9.46
CA ALA A 279 17.85 -3.76 10.86
C ALA A 279 18.51 -5.14 11.05
N TYR A 280 18.10 -6.17 10.30
CA TYR A 280 18.72 -7.50 10.36
C TYR A 280 20.19 -7.45 9.95
N LYS A 281 20.51 -6.69 8.89
CA LYS A 281 21.89 -6.48 8.44
C LYS A 281 22.72 -5.73 9.49
N GLU A 282 22.19 -4.68 10.10
CA GLU A 282 22.86 -3.92 11.17
C GLU A 282 23.28 -4.81 12.35
N PHE A 283 22.45 -5.80 12.68
CA PHE A 283 22.70 -6.75 13.77
C PHE A 283 23.31 -8.07 13.31
N SER A 284 23.80 -8.15 12.07
CA SER A 284 24.42 -9.35 11.50
C SER A 284 23.56 -10.61 11.64
N VAL A 285 22.24 -10.45 11.50
CA VAL A 285 21.29 -11.57 11.45
C VAL A 285 21.46 -12.27 10.11
N GLU A 286 21.78 -13.56 10.15
CA GLU A 286 22.06 -14.36 8.95
C GLU A 286 20.79 -14.87 8.26
N GLU A 287 19.75 -15.16 9.05
CA GLU A 287 18.52 -15.80 8.59
C GLU A 287 17.27 -15.10 9.14
N TYR A 288 16.20 -15.10 8.35
CA TYR A 288 14.88 -14.66 8.76
C TYR A 288 13.84 -15.75 8.53
N GLU A 289 12.79 -15.74 9.34
CA GLU A 289 11.65 -16.65 9.24
C GLU A 289 10.41 -15.86 8.81
N ASN A 290 9.66 -16.37 7.84
CA ASN A 290 8.38 -15.80 7.46
C ASN A 290 7.31 -16.16 8.50
N LEU A 291 6.50 -15.17 8.89
CA LEU A 291 5.35 -15.34 9.76
C LEU A 291 4.09 -14.81 9.05
N ALA A 292 3.30 -15.74 8.52
CA ALA A 292 2.03 -15.41 7.92
C ALA A 292 1.00 -15.03 8.99
N THR A 293 0.08 -14.13 8.65
CA THR A 293 -1.09 -13.87 9.49
C THR A 293 -1.95 -15.13 9.58
N LEU A 294 -2.47 -15.46 10.75
CA LEU A 294 -3.31 -16.64 10.96
C LEU A 294 -4.78 -16.26 10.91
N ASP A 295 -5.31 -16.03 9.71
CA ASP A 295 -6.73 -15.81 9.50
C ASP A 295 -7.24 -16.37 8.16
N SER A 296 -8.56 -16.36 7.99
CA SER A 296 -9.23 -16.89 6.79
C SER A 296 -8.93 -16.12 5.50
N LYS A 297 -8.30 -14.95 5.57
CA LYS A 297 -7.92 -14.12 4.42
C LYS A 297 -6.47 -14.34 3.99
N THR A 298 -5.68 -15.08 4.75
CA THR A 298 -4.33 -15.47 4.38
C THR A 298 -4.39 -16.34 3.12
N SER A 299 -3.62 -16.00 2.09
CA SER A 299 -3.62 -16.73 0.82
C SER A 299 -2.92 -18.08 0.96
N GLN A 300 -3.13 -18.99 0.00
CA GLN A 300 -2.38 -20.25 -0.05
C GLN A 300 -0.87 -20.01 -0.10
N LYS A 301 -0.41 -19.09 -0.95
CA LYS A 301 1.01 -18.71 -1.05
C LYS A 301 1.58 -18.24 0.29
N CYS A 302 0.84 -17.43 1.06
CA CYS A 302 1.28 -17.01 2.40
C CYS A 302 1.34 -18.19 3.38
N ARG A 303 0.38 -19.12 3.32
CA ARG A 303 0.38 -20.32 4.16
C ARG A 303 1.57 -21.22 3.85
N ASP A 304 1.88 -21.42 2.57
CA ASP A 304 3.00 -22.26 2.14
C ASP A 304 4.34 -21.69 2.58
N MET A 305 4.46 -20.36 2.63
CA MET A 305 5.66 -19.66 3.08
C MET A 305 5.75 -19.55 4.61
N ASP A 306 4.72 -19.90 5.36
CA ASP A 306 4.70 -19.72 6.82
C ASP A 306 5.76 -20.59 7.52
N ASN A 307 6.49 -20.01 8.46
CA ASN A 307 7.64 -20.59 9.16
C ASN A 307 8.81 -21.03 8.27
N SER A 308 8.81 -20.67 6.98
CA SER A 308 9.95 -20.91 6.10
C SER A 308 11.10 -19.96 6.45
N VAL A 309 12.32 -20.50 6.51
CA VAL A 309 13.54 -19.77 6.88
C VAL A 309 14.40 -19.54 5.65
N PHE A 310 14.91 -18.32 5.49
CA PHE A 310 15.77 -17.94 4.38
C PHE A 310 16.95 -17.09 4.85
N PRO A 311 18.10 -17.16 4.14
CA PRO A 311 19.20 -16.25 4.39
C PRO A 311 18.81 -14.80 4.06
N VAL A 312 19.18 -13.86 4.93
CA VAL A 312 19.00 -12.40 4.69
C VAL A 312 19.69 -11.98 3.40
N SER A 313 20.85 -12.57 3.09
CA SER A 313 21.61 -12.31 1.85
C SER A 313 20.92 -12.78 0.56
N LYS A 314 19.96 -13.71 0.67
CA LYS A 314 19.20 -14.24 -0.46
C LYS A 314 17.77 -13.69 -0.52
N ARG A 315 17.49 -12.59 0.20
CA ARG A 315 16.17 -11.97 0.19
C ARG A 315 15.74 -11.55 -1.21
N GLU A 316 14.55 -12.00 -1.59
CA GLU A 316 13.88 -11.67 -2.84
C GLU A 316 12.38 -11.46 -2.57
N VAL A 317 11.95 -10.21 -2.72
CA VAL A 317 10.56 -9.79 -2.50
C VAL A 317 9.64 -10.50 -3.49
N GLY A 318 8.54 -11.06 -2.98
CA GLY A 318 7.57 -11.77 -3.78
C GLY A 318 7.90 -13.24 -4.01
N VAL A 319 9.13 -13.67 -3.71
CA VAL A 319 9.59 -15.06 -3.84
C VAL A 319 9.77 -15.67 -2.47
N ASN A 320 10.71 -15.15 -1.67
CA ASN A 320 11.00 -15.64 -0.33
C ASN A 320 10.77 -14.62 0.80
N ALA A 321 10.59 -13.35 0.46
CA ALA A 321 10.21 -12.28 1.39
C ALA A 321 8.87 -11.62 1.00
N PRO A 322 8.08 -11.14 1.98
CA PRO A 322 6.84 -10.42 1.71
C PRO A 322 7.09 -9.03 1.07
N PRO A 323 6.09 -8.44 0.40
CA PRO A 323 4.76 -8.99 0.11
C PRO A 323 4.80 -10.05 -1.01
N PHE A 324 4.09 -11.17 -0.80
CA PHE A 324 3.99 -12.24 -1.80
C PHE A 324 2.96 -12.00 -2.91
N HIS A 325 1.97 -11.16 -2.61
CA HIS A 325 0.85 -10.79 -3.47
C HIS A 325 0.20 -9.49 -2.97
N GLY A 326 -0.79 -8.98 -3.70
CA GLY A 326 -1.60 -7.84 -3.24
C GLY A 326 -2.38 -8.18 -1.96
N TYR A 327 -2.49 -7.25 -1.02
CA TYR A 327 -3.07 -7.48 0.32
C TYR A 327 -2.29 -8.43 1.24
N CYS A 328 -1.03 -8.74 0.92
CA CYS A 328 -0.18 -9.53 1.81
C CYS A 328 -0.05 -8.85 3.18
N ARG A 329 -0.05 -9.65 4.25
CA ARG A 329 0.19 -9.21 5.65
C ARG A 329 1.22 -10.09 6.36
N THR A 330 1.88 -10.98 5.61
CA THR A 330 3.03 -11.72 6.12
C THR A 330 4.14 -10.75 6.52
N VAL A 331 4.76 -11.04 7.65
CA VAL A 331 5.91 -10.32 8.20
C VAL A 331 7.10 -11.26 8.36
N THR A 332 8.28 -10.71 8.60
CA THR A 332 9.50 -11.48 8.84
C THR A 332 9.94 -11.37 10.30
N LEU A 333 10.61 -12.42 10.79
CA LEU A 333 11.18 -12.52 12.12
C LEU A 333 12.68 -12.79 11.99
N PRO A 334 13.54 -12.19 12.82
CA PRO A 334 14.94 -12.54 12.82
C PRO A 334 15.15 -13.91 13.51
N VAL A 335 15.94 -14.78 12.89
CA VAL A 335 16.36 -16.05 13.52
C VAL A 335 17.61 -15.79 14.37
N VAL A 336 17.39 -15.45 15.63
CA VAL A 336 18.47 -15.08 16.56
C VAL A 336 18.51 -15.98 17.80
N LYS A 337 19.72 -16.24 18.30
CA LYS A 337 19.93 -16.85 19.61
C LYS A 337 19.96 -15.73 20.65
N PRO A 338 19.12 -15.77 21.69
CA PRO A 338 19.16 -14.75 22.73
C PRO A 338 20.48 -14.84 23.50
N LEU A 339 20.96 -13.69 24.01
CA LEU A 339 21.99 -13.67 25.04
C LEU A 339 21.38 -13.73 26.45
N VAL A 340 20.05 -13.56 26.60
CA VAL A 340 19.32 -13.50 27.87
C VAL A 340 17.94 -14.19 27.77
N ASP A 341 17.47 -14.85 28.83
CA ASP A 341 16.15 -15.53 28.87
C ASP A 341 14.97 -14.55 28.76
N LEU A 342 14.13 -14.70 27.72
CA LEU A 342 12.94 -13.86 27.46
C LEU A 342 11.67 -14.38 28.18
N PRO A 343 10.64 -13.55 28.42
CA PRO A 343 9.49 -13.89 29.28
C PRO A 343 8.53 -14.96 28.70
N GLU A 344 7.85 -15.68 29.61
CA GLU A 344 7.24 -17.01 29.39
C GLU A 344 5.77 -17.04 28.89
N MET A 345 5.08 -15.92 28.67
CA MET A 345 3.61 -15.84 28.48
C MET A 345 3.18 -15.03 27.23
N ARG A 346 1.98 -15.31 26.66
CA ARG A 346 1.26 -14.48 25.64
C ARG A 346 -0.17 -14.25 26.06
N VAL A 347 -0.76 -13.17 25.57
CA VAL A 347 -2.18 -12.87 25.69
C VAL A 347 -3.00 -13.60 24.61
N MET A 348 -4.03 -14.33 25.04
CA MET A 348 -5.08 -14.98 24.23
C MET A 348 -6.39 -14.22 24.39
N LYS A 349 -7.14 -14.00 23.31
CA LYS A 349 -8.48 -13.43 23.34
C LYS A 349 -9.38 -14.15 22.32
N MET A 350 -10.34 -14.93 22.78
CA MET A 350 -11.41 -15.47 21.92
C MET A 350 -12.50 -14.41 21.70
N PRO A 351 -13.22 -14.44 20.56
CA PRO A 351 -14.39 -13.60 20.34
C PRO A 351 -15.36 -13.71 21.53
N GLY A 352 -15.71 -12.58 22.16
CA GLY A 352 -16.60 -12.54 23.33
C GLY A 352 -15.98 -12.84 24.70
N SER A 353 -14.66 -13.07 24.80
CA SER A 353 -13.99 -13.40 26.09
C SER A 353 -12.99 -12.34 26.57
N ARG A 354 -12.71 -12.34 27.89
CA ARG A 354 -11.61 -11.54 28.48
C ARG A 354 -10.26 -12.14 28.11
N ALA A 355 -9.28 -11.25 27.90
CA ALA A 355 -7.92 -11.62 27.55
C ALA A 355 -7.26 -12.43 28.70
N LYS A 356 -6.57 -13.53 28.38
CA LYS A 356 -5.89 -14.41 29.34
C LYS A 356 -4.45 -14.68 28.92
N ASN A 357 -3.54 -14.85 29.87
CA ASN A 357 -2.15 -15.21 29.59
C ASN A 357 -2.00 -16.74 29.46
N ILE A 358 -1.43 -17.21 28.34
CA ILE A 358 -1.18 -18.63 28.05
C ILE A 358 0.30 -18.91 27.70
N ARG A 359 0.74 -20.16 27.87
CA ARG A 359 2.07 -20.66 27.46
C ARG A 359 2.20 -20.75 25.93
N SER A 360 3.41 -20.61 25.39
CA SER A 360 3.63 -20.47 23.94
C SER A 360 3.50 -21.80 23.25
N MET A 361 2.81 -21.81 22.11
CA MET A 361 2.76 -22.93 21.20
C MET A 361 2.47 -22.43 19.79
N SER A 362 2.72 -23.26 18.77
CA SER A 362 2.36 -22.95 17.39
C SER A 362 0.83 -22.96 17.20
N TYR A 363 0.32 -22.37 16.13
CA TYR A 363 -1.12 -22.38 15.85
C TYR A 363 -1.67 -23.79 15.62
N ASN A 364 -0.91 -24.63 14.90
CA ASN A 364 -1.28 -26.03 14.67
C ASN A 364 -1.26 -26.86 15.97
N ASP A 365 -0.35 -26.58 16.90
CA ASP A 365 -0.31 -27.24 18.21
C ASP A 365 -1.42 -26.73 19.14
N TRP A 366 -1.78 -25.44 19.05
CA TRP A 366 -2.92 -24.86 19.74
C TRP A 366 -4.25 -25.47 19.26
N LEU A 367 -4.44 -25.59 17.93
CA LEU A 367 -5.65 -26.12 17.31
C LEU A 367 -5.86 -27.61 17.66
N LYS A 368 -4.78 -28.40 17.72
CA LYS A 368 -4.82 -29.80 18.17
C LYS A 368 -5.26 -29.96 19.63
N GLY A 369 -5.07 -28.94 20.46
CA GLY A 369 -5.53 -28.91 21.86
C GLY A 369 -6.96 -28.43 22.04
N GLN A 370 -7.64 -28.02 20.96
CA GLN A 370 -9.06 -27.67 20.94
C GLN A 370 -9.83 -28.83 20.29
N SER A 371 -9.95 -29.96 20.98
CA SER A 371 -10.82 -31.06 20.52
C SER A 371 -12.23 -30.53 20.34
N ILE A 372 -12.70 -30.56 19.08
CA ILE A 372 -14.11 -30.40 18.72
C ILE A 372 -14.85 -31.61 19.31
N ALA A 373 -15.80 -31.34 20.21
CA ALA A 373 -17.03 -32.10 20.28
C ALA A 373 -18.07 -31.36 19.45
#